data_AF-A0A839VSH1-F1
#
_entry.id   AF-A0A839VSH1-F1
#
_cell.length_a   1.000
_cell.length_b   1.000
_cell.length_c   1.000
_cell.angle_alpha   90.00
_cell.angle_beta   90.00
_cell.angle_gamma   90.00
#
_symmetry.space_group_name_H-M   'P 1'
#
loop_
_entity.id
_entity.type
_entity.pdbx_description
1 polymer ?
#
loop_
_entity_poly.entity_id
_entity_poly.type
_entity_poly.pdbx_seq_one_letter_code
_entity_poly.pdbx_strand_id
1 'polypeptide(L)'
;MSDDAPNMLDALSEGDGAVEFFREMVEPTVAEFLDRPDDRRLGCLACLCLASMADHYFHARPRMRDERADPNGFRRKIGESHWAVRQVIGVANATKHVVRLTGRVGYQDISAQPITCANLRAGWPINGNQEMVEVEGGELWLLADLVEAALEFWRDRLAEV
;
A
#
# COMPACT_ATOMS: atom_id res chain seq x y z
N MET A 1 14.11 -46.75 14.79
CA MET A 1 13.64 -45.42 15.21
C MET A 1 13.55 -44.62 13.93
N SER A 2 12.32 -44.44 13.42
CA SER A 2 12.05 -43.71 12.20
C SER A 2 12.24 -42.22 12.45
N ASP A 3 13.18 -41.62 11.72
CA ASP A 3 13.27 -40.17 11.54
C ASP A 3 12.08 -39.73 10.68
N ASP A 4 10.93 -39.52 11.31
CA ASP A 4 9.85 -38.72 10.73
C ASP A 4 10.17 -37.25 11.01
N ALA A 5 11.20 -36.73 10.33
CA ALA A 5 11.31 -35.29 10.15
C ALA A 5 10.11 -34.88 9.28
N PRO A 6 9.24 -33.96 9.74
CA PRO A 6 8.13 -33.50 8.90
C PRO A 6 8.72 -32.99 7.59
N ASN A 7 8.26 -33.61 6.50
CA ASN A 7 8.68 -33.32 5.14
C ASN A 7 8.50 -31.82 4.91
N MET A 8 9.60 -31.08 4.86
CA MET A 8 9.62 -29.61 4.72
C MET A 8 8.93 -29.13 3.43
N LEU A 9 8.60 -30.07 2.54
CA LEU A 9 7.83 -29.90 1.31
C LEU A 9 6.30 -29.95 1.52
N ASP A 10 5.79 -30.54 2.61
CA ASP A 10 4.35 -30.51 2.94
C ASP A 10 3.89 -29.16 3.53
N ALA A 11 4.84 -28.36 4.03
CA ALA A 11 4.59 -26.97 4.45
C ALA A 11 4.47 -25.98 3.27
N LEU A 12 4.53 -26.46 2.03
CA LEU A 12 4.49 -25.64 0.81
C LEU A 12 3.17 -25.77 0.04
N SER A 13 2.11 -26.32 0.66
CA SER A 13 0.75 -26.32 0.07
C SER A 13 -0.30 -25.54 0.88
N GLU A 14 0.08 -24.87 1.96
CA GLU A 14 -0.74 -23.78 2.53
C GLU A 14 -0.66 -22.60 1.55
N GLY A 15 -1.81 -22.08 1.11
CA GLY A 15 -1.90 -21.04 0.08
C GLY A 15 -0.95 -19.88 0.35
N ASP A 16 -0.43 -19.24 -0.71
CA ASP A 16 0.46 -18.09 -0.58
C ASP A 16 -0.22 -17.04 0.33
N GLY A 17 0.18 -16.97 1.59
CA GLY A 17 -0.49 -16.14 2.60
C GLY A 17 -0.45 -14.65 2.26
N ALA A 18 0.45 -14.23 1.34
CA ALA A 18 0.40 -12.89 0.77
C ALA A 18 -0.74 -12.72 -0.24
N VAL A 19 -1.04 -13.74 -1.05
CA VAL A 19 -2.19 -13.75 -1.97
C VAL A 19 -3.51 -13.80 -1.20
N GLU A 20 -3.60 -14.61 -0.14
CA GLU A 20 -4.78 -14.65 0.73
C GLU A 20 -5.03 -13.30 1.39
N PHE A 21 -4.01 -12.73 2.06
CA PHE A 21 -4.12 -11.39 2.66
C PHE A 21 -4.48 -10.32 1.61
N PHE A 22 -3.93 -10.40 0.41
CA PHE A 22 -4.25 -9.47 -0.66
C PHE A 22 -5.73 -9.54 -1.06
N ARG A 23 -6.25 -10.74 -1.33
CA ARG A 23 -7.63 -10.95 -1.80
C ARG A 23 -8.66 -10.69 -0.71
N GLU A 24 -8.37 -11.07 0.53
CA GLU A 24 -9.35 -11.01 1.62
C GLU A 24 -9.33 -9.67 2.36
N MET A 25 -8.16 -9.01 2.43
CA MET A 25 -8.01 -7.77 3.20
C MET A 25 -7.76 -6.57 2.31
N VAL A 26 -6.78 -6.65 1.39
CA VAL A 26 -6.31 -5.46 0.66
C VAL A 26 -7.30 -5.04 -0.43
N GLU A 27 -7.67 -5.94 -1.33
CA GLU A 27 -8.59 -5.62 -2.43
C GLU A 27 -9.94 -5.08 -1.94
N PRO A 28 -10.61 -5.70 -0.95
CA PRO A 28 -11.89 -5.17 -0.44
C PRO A 28 -11.73 -3.81 0.23
N THR A 29 -10.67 -3.62 1.04
CA THR A 29 -10.43 -2.35 1.72
C THR A 29 -10.17 -1.20 0.74
N VAL A 30 -9.39 -1.46 -0.31
CA VAL A 30 -9.13 -0.46 -1.36
C VAL A 30 -10.41 -0.18 -2.14
N ALA A 31 -11.18 -1.21 -2.51
CA ALA A 31 -12.45 -1.03 -3.20
C ALA A 31 -13.47 -0.21 -2.38
N GLU A 32 -13.57 -0.44 -1.07
CA GLU A 32 -14.43 0.34 -0.17
C GLU A 32 -14.07 1.83 -0.12
N PHE A 33 -12.77 2.15 -0.21
CA PHE A 33 -12.31 3.53 -0.28
C PHE A 33 -12.55 4.14 -1.68
N LEU A 34 -12.30 3.40 -2.76
CA LEU A 34 -12.55 3.90 -4.12
C LEU A 34 -14.03 4.21 -4.39
N ASP A 35 -14.95 3.52 -3.69
CA ASP A 35 -16.38 3.84 -3.70
C ASP A 35 -16.71 5.15 -2.95
N ARG A 36 -15.87 5.53 -1.97
CA ARG A 36 -16.04 6.73 -1.11
C ARG A 36 -14.71 7.49 -0.96
N PRO A 37 -14.21 8.13 -2.04
CA PRO A 37 -12.87 8.72 -2.08
C PRO A 37 -12.71 9.98 -1.20
N ASP A 38 -13.79 10.46 -0.59
CA ASP A 38 -13.81 11.55 0.39
C ASP A 38 -13.70 11.06 1.85
N ASP A 39 -13.78 9.75 2.11
CA ASP A 39 -13.64 9.20 3.46
C ASP A 39 -12.15 9.00 3.81
N ARG A 40 -11.59 9.99 4.53
CA ARG A 40 -10.22 9.93 5.06
C ARG A 40 -9.90 8.65 5.83
N ARG A 41 -10.84 8.14 6.61
CA ARG A 41 -10.60 6.97 7.46
C ARG A 41 -10.40 5.74 6.59
N LEU A 42 -11.20 5.59 5.53
CA LEU A 42 -11.05 4.51 4.55
C LEU A 42 -9.76 4.69 3.73
N GLY A 43 -9.42 5.90 3.32
CA GLY A 43 -8.16 6.18 2.60
C GLY A 43 -6.92 5.82 3.41
N CYS A 44 -6.89 6.18 4.70
CA CYS A 44 -5.83 5.79 5.63
C CYS A 44 -5.76 4.26 5.81
N LEU A 45 -6.91 3.59 5.94
CA LEU A 45 -6.98 2.14 6.11
C LEU A 45 -6.48 1.41 4.86
N ALA A 46 -6.90 1.85 3.67
CA ALA A 46 -6.41 1.33 2.39
C ALA A 46 -4.89 1.47 2.29
N CYS A 47 -4.35 2.63 2.67
CA CYS A 47 -2.90 2.84 2.68
C CYS A 47 -2.17 1.93 3.68
N LEU A 48 -2.73 1.72 4.87
CA LEU A 48 -2.16 0.80 5.86
C LEU A 48 -2.12 -0.63 5.34
N CYS A 49 -3.21 -1.12 4.74
CA CYS A 49 -3.28 -2.46 4.15
C CYS A 49 -2.28 -2.63 3.00
N LEU A 50 -2.21 -1.67 2.08
CA LEU A 50 -1.25 -1.66 0.97
C LEU A 50 0.20 -1.56 1.44
N ALA A 51 0.49 -0.80 2.51
CA ALA A 51 1.83 -0.73 3.09
C ALA A 51 2.22 -2.05 3.78
N SER A 52 1.28 -2.70 4.47
CA SER A 52 1.49 -4.00 5.11
C SER A 52 1.76 -5.14 4.11
N MET A 53 1.31 -5.04 2.87
CA MET A 53 1.61 -6.04 1.83
C MET A 53 3.11 -6.33 1.69
N ALA A 54 3.97 -5.34 1.87
CA ALA A 54 5.41 -5.54 1.84
C ALA A 54 5.89 -6.58 2.85
N ASP A 55 5.30 -6.60 4.04
CA ASP A 55 5.65 -7.56 5.10
C ASP A 55 5.07 -8.94 4.81
N HIS A 56 3.80 -9.00 4.43
CA HIS A 56 3.13 -10.26 4.10
C HIS A 56 3.86 -10.96 2.94
N TYR A 57 4.18 -10.21 1.89
CA TYR A 57 4.93 -10.70 0.73
C TYR A 57 6.35 -11.16 1.10
N PHE A 58 7.05 -10.42 1.96
CA PHE A 58 8.38 -10.79 2.43
C PHE A 58 8.34 -12.08 3.26
N HIS A 59 7.40 -12.19 4.19
CA HIS A 59 7.31 -13.31 5.11
C HIS A 59 6.72 -14.56 4.47
N ALA A 60 5.87 -14.45 3.46
CA ALA A 60 5.32 -15.58 2.71
C ALA A 60 6.38 -16.28 1.83
N ARG A 61 7.56 -15.68 1.62
CA ARG A 61 8.57 -16.19 0.68
C ARG A 61 9.88 -16.56 1.37
N PRO A 62 10.12 -17.86 1.64
CA PRO A 62 11.33 -18.34 2.32
C PRO A 62 12.63 -17.89 1.64
N ARG A 63 12.65 -17.78 0.30
CA ARG A 63 13.81 -17.34 -0.49
C ARG A 63 14.23 -15.89 -0.24
N MET A 64 13.35 -15.06 0.33
CA MET A 64 13.69 -13.68 0.69
C MET A 64 14.25 -13.58 2.11
N ARG A 65 14.22 -14.66 2.90
CA ARG A 65 14.74 -14.72 4.26
C ARG A 65 16.20 -15.23 4.32
N ASP A 66 17.03 -14.87 3.34
CA ASP A 66 18.48 -14.99 3.54
C ASP A 66 18.85 -14.24 4.83
N GLU A 67 19.82 -14.73 5.60
CA GLU A 67 20.16 -14.30 6.97
C GLU A 67 20.53 -12.80 7.12
N ARG A 68 20.47 -12.02 6.05
CA ARG A 68 20.73 -10.56 5.99
C ARG A 68 19.55 -9.73 5.49
N ALA A 69 18.43 -10.34 5.14
CA ALA A 69 17.28 -9.64 4.61
C ALA A 69 16.41 -9.08 5.76
N ASP A 70 16.41 -7.75 5.88
CA ASP A 70 15.59 -7.01 6.85
C ASP A 70 14.30 -6.50 6.19
N PRO A 71 13.12 -6.68 6.83
CA PRO A 71 11.84 -6.18 6.31
C PRO A 71 11.85 -4.68 5.99
N ASN A 72 12.56 -3.85 6.76
CA ASN A 72 12.61 -2.41 6.46
C ASN A 72 13.43 -2.12 5.19
N GLY A 73 14.52 -2.85 4.99
CA GLY A 73 15.28 -2.82 3.75
C GLY A 73 14.43 -3.21 2.54
N PHE A 74 13.58 -4.25 2.69
CA PHE A 74 12.65 -4.65 1.65
C PHE A 74 11.63 -3.55 1.35
N ARG A 75 10.90 -3.04 2.36
CA ARG A 75 9.93 -1.94 2.22
C ARG A 75 10.51 -0.73 1.48
N ARG A 76 11.74 -0.32 1.85
CA ARG A 76 12.44 0.79 1.19
C ARG A 76 12.66 0.50 -0.29
N LYS A 77 13.16 -0.69 -0.63
CA LYS A 77 13.42 -1.10 -2.01
C LYS A 77 12.15 -1.09 -2.87
N ILE A 78 11.01 -1.53 -2.33
CA ILE A 78 9.74 -1.50 -3.09
C ILE A 78 9.28 -0.06 -3.31
N GLY A 79 9.38 0.80 -2.29
CA GLY A 79 9.09 2.23 -2.43
C GLY A 79 10.00 2.93 -3.44
N GLU A 80 11.28 2.55 -3.51
CA GLU A 80 12.20 3.05 -4.54
C GLU A 80 11.84 2.56 -5.94
N SER A 81 11.24 1.37 -6.07
CA SER A 81 10.83 0.82 -7.37
C SER A 81 9.51 1.36 -7.91
N HIS A 82 8.60 1.84 -7.06
CA HIS A 82 7.30 2.35 -7.50
C HIS A 82 6.87 3.57 -6.69
N TRP A 83 6.72 4.70 -7.39
CA TRP A 83 6.46 6.01 -6.78
C TRP A 83 5.17 6.03 -5.94
N ALA A 84 4.08 5.42 -6.42
CA ALA A 84 2.80 5.40 -5.70
C ALA A 84 2.90 4.58 -4.41
N VAL A 85 3.65 3.47 -4.43
CA VAL A 85 3.88 2.62 -3.25
C VAL A 85 4.66 3.41 -2.19
N ARG A 86 5.65 4.21 -2.59
CA ARG A 86 6.35 5.12 -1.68
C ARG A 86 5.40 6.11 -1.00
N GLN A 87 4.49 6.72 -1.76
CA GLN A 87 3.55 7.70 -1.20
C GLN A 87 2.55 7.03 -0.24
N VAL A 88 2.01 5.86 -0.62
CA VAL A 88 1.13 5.06 0.25
C VAL A 88 1.81 4.66 1.55
N ILE A 89 3.08 4.22 1.52
CA ILE A 89 3.88 3.96 2.72
C ILE A 89 4.08 5.24 3.54
N GLY A 90 4.27 6.38 2.87
CA GLY A 90 4.34 7.70 3.50
C GLY A 90 3.08 8.01 4.30
N VAL A 91 1.91 7.91 3.68
CA VAL A 91 0.59 8.12 4.29
C VAL A 91 0.35 7.14 5.44
N ALA A 92 0.65 5.85 5.24
CA ALA A 92 0.52 4.84 6.29
C ALA A 92 1.40 5.17 7.52
N ASN A 93 2.62 5.66 7.31
CA ASN A 93 3.48 6.10 8.41
C ASN A 93 3.04 7.44 9.03
N ALA A 94 2.40 8.31 8.25
CA ALA A 94 1.81 9.56 8.72
C ALA A 94 0.75 9.31 9.80
N THR A 95 0.02 8.19 9.72
CA THR A 95 -0.95 7.81 10.77
C THR A 95 -0.31 7.59 12.14
N LYS A 96 1.00 7.32 12.20
CA LYS A 96 1.78 7.12 13.43
C LYS A 96 2.32 8.45 13.99
N HIS A 97 2.36 9.50 13.18
CA HIS A 97 2.95 10.79 13.52
C HIS A 97 1.96 11.92 13.18
N VAL A 98 1.28 12.44 14.20
CA VAL A 98 0.27 13.52 14.06
C VAL A 98 0.86 14.82 13.49
N VAL A 99 2.19 14.99 13.56
CA VAL A 99 2.92 16.18 13.07
C VAL A 99 3.89 15.77 11.98
N ARG A 100 3.95 16.58 10.90
CA ARG A 100 4.88 16.40 9.78
C ARG A 100 6.33 16.40 10.27
N LEU A 101 7.12 15.46 9.77
CA LEU A 101 8.57 15.40 9.98
C LEU A 101 9.27 15.67 8.65
N THR A 102 10.45 16.29 8.67
CA THR A 102 11.20 16.61 7.44
C THR A 102 11.36 15.38 6.54
N GLY A 103 10.90 15.47 5.28
CA GLY A 103 10.95 14.37 4.30
C GLY A 103 9.90 13.27 4.51
N ARG A 104 8.87 13.49 5.34
CA ARG A 104 7.77 12.54 5.58
C ARG A 104 6.42 13.24 5.46
N VAL A 105 5.43 12.51 4.96
CA VAL A 105 4.02 12.90 5.01
C VAL A 105 3.54 12.83 6.47
N GLY A 106 2.88 13.86 6.95
CA GLY A 106 2.18 13.91 8.24
C GLY A 106 0.66 13.80 8.06
N TYR A 107 -0.07 13.41 9.11
CA TYR A 107 -1.53 13.25 9.03
C TYR A 107 -2.27 14.52 8.57
N GLN A 108 -1.69 15.70 8.83
CA GLN A 108 -2.22 17.00 8.45
C GLN A 108 -2.12 17.27 6.94
N ASP A 109 -1.22 16.56 6.23
CA ASP A 109 -1.03 16.68 4.79
C ASP A 109 -2.11 15.91 4.00
N ILE A 110 -2.95 15.12 4.69
CA ILE A 110 -4.11 14.42 4.14
C ILE A 110 -5.33 15.33 4.31
N SER A 111 -5.86 15.85 3.21
CA SER A 111 -7.00 16.78 3.24
C SER A 111 -8.01 16.51 2.13
N ALA A 112 -9.29 16.49 2.49
CA ALA A 112 -10.37 16.47 1.53
C ALA A 112 -10.48 17.85 0.90
N GLN A 113 -10.37 17.92 -0.43
CA GLN A 113 -10.54 19.17 -1.18
C GLN A 113 -11.64 19.01 -2.23
N PRO A 114 -12.43 20.07 -2.48
CA PRO A 114 -13.35 20.08 -3.60
C PRO A 114 -12.58 19.94 -4.91
N ILE A 115 -12.96 18.98 -5.72
CA ILE A 115 -12.41 18.82 -7.06
C ILE A 115 -13.02 19.89 -7.97
N THR A 116 -12.15 20.70 -8.56
CA THR A 116 -12.49 21.61 -9.66
C THR A 116 -11.67 21.23 -10.89
N CYS A 117 -12.15 21.57 -12.09
CA CYS A 117 -11.47 21.25 -13.36
C CYS A 117 -10.00 21.71 -13.42
N ALA A 118 -9.58 22.65 -12.56
CA ALA A 118 -8.21 23.14 -12.48
C ALA A 118 -7.21 22.17 -11.82
N ASN A 119 -7.68 21.20 -11.03
CA ASN A 119 -6.84 20.30 -10.23
C ASN A 119 -6.75 18.87 -10.79
N LEU A 120 -7.37 18.59 -11.95
CA LEU A 120 -7.39 17.26 -12.56
C LEU A 120 -6.72 17.24 -13.93
N ARG A 121 -6.03 16.14 -14.26
CA ARG A 121 -5.70 15.79 -15.64
C ARG A 121 -6.96 15.22 -16.30
N ALA A 122 -7.58 16.04 -17.15
CA ALA A 122 -8.62 15.73 -18.15
C ALA A 122 -9.43 14.42 -17.98
N GLY A 123 -10.68 14.52 -17.51
CA GLY A 123 -11.74 13.54 -17.84
C GLY A 123 -12.50 12.86 -16.70
N TRP A 124 -12.10 13.07 -15.44
CA TRP A 124 -12.73 12.43 -14.27
C TRP A 124 -13.89 13.25 -13.68
N PRO A 125 -14.86 12.64 -12.95
CA PRO A 125 -16.11 13.28 -12.58
C PRO A 125 -15.88 14.62 -11.89
N ILE A 126 -16.29 15.66 -12.60
CA ILE A 126 -16.33 17.04 -12.17
C ILE A 126 -17.50 17.08 -11.19
N ASN A 127 -17.21 17.29 -9.90
CA ASN A 127 -18.10 17.51 -8.74
C ASN A 127 -17.93 16.45 -7.65
N GLY A 128 -17.30 16.83 -6.54
CA GLY A 128 -17.13 16.01 -5.34
C GLY A 128 -15.99 16.53 -4.47
N ASN A 129 -15.94 16.11 -3.20
CA ASN A 129 -14.73 16.21 -2.41
C ASN A 129 -13.92 14.93 -2.64
N GLN A 130 -12.59 15.02 -2.67
CA GLN A 130 -11.73 13.85 -2.61
C GLN A 130 -10.53 14.12 -1.71
N GLU A 131 -10.03 13.09 -1.06
CA GLU A 131 -8.82 13.19 -0.25
C GLU A 131 -7.59 13.37 -1.14
N MET A 132 -6.89 14.47 -0.92
CA MET A 132 -5.63 14.84 -1.55
C MET A 132 -4.49 14.64 -0.56
N VAL A 133 -3.32 14.26 -1.06
CA VAL A 133 -2.08 14.19 -0.29
C VAL A 133 -1.06 15.12 -0.90
N GLU A 134 -0.46 15.96 -0.07
CA GLU A 134 0.75 16.71 -0.43
C GLU A 134 1.97 15.78 -0.34
N VAL A 135 2.56 15.46 -1.48
CA VAL A 135 3.74 14.60 -1.58
C VAL A 135 5.03 15.42 -1.47
N GLU A 136 6.16 14.72 -1.30
CA GLU A 136 7.48 15.34 -1.31
C GLU A 136 7.72 16.12 -2.61
N GLY A 137 7.99 17.43 -2.49
CA GLY A 137 8.05 18.37 -3.63
C GLY A 137 6.91 19.39 -3.66
N GLY A 138 5.90 19.25 -2.80
CA GLY A 138 4.78 20.19 -2.67
C GLY A 138 3.67 19.98 -3.71
N GLU A 139 3.74 18.88 -4.46
CA GLU A 139 2.69 18.51 -5.40
C GLU A 139 1.51 17.85 -4.67
N LEU A 140 0.29 18.12 -5.15
CA LEU A 140 -0.93 17.50 -4.62
C LEU A 140 -1.37 16.37 -5.54
N TRP A 141 -1.62 15.21 -4.95
CA TRP A 141 -2.11 14.02 -5.66
C TRP A 141 -3.40 13.51 -5.05
N LEU A 142 -4.28 12.97 -5.89
CA LEU A 142 -5.46 12.26 -5.43
C LEU A 142 -5.02 10.99 -4.70
N LEU A 143 -5.52 10.81 -3.47
CA LEU A 143 -5.23 9.59 -2.72
C LEU A 143 -5.81 8.36 -3.43
N ALA A 144 -6.94 8.50 -4.13
CA ALA A 144 -7.54 7.47 -4.96
C ALA A 144 -6.58 6.96 -6.05
N ASP A 145 -5.97 7.86 -6.83
CA ASP A 145 -5.00 7.49 -7.87
C ASP A 145 -3.77 6.79 -7.27
N LEU A 146 -3.29 7.26 -6.12
CA LEU A 146 -2.15 6.66 -5.43
C LEU A 146 -2.44 5.23 -4.97
N VAL A 147 -3.60 4.99 -4.37
CA VAL A 147 -3.96 3.64 -3.92
C VAL A 147 -4.28 2.71 -5.08
N GLU A 148 -4.88 3.21 -6.16
CA GLU A 148 -5.18 2.40 -7.36
C GLU A 148 -3.89 1.96 -8.04
N ALA A 149 -2.94 2.88 -8.26
CA ALA A 149 -1.65 2.55 -8.83
C ALA A 149 -0.82 1.62 -7.92
N ALA A 150 -0.91 1.78 -6.59
CA ALA A 150 -0.27 0.86 -5.66
C ALA A 150 -0.94 -0.53 -5.61
N LEU A 151 -2.26 -0.59 -5.81
CA LEU A 151 -3.01 -1.84 -5.92
C LEU A 151 -2.62 -2.61 -7.18
N GLU A 152 -2.56 -1.94 -8.34
CA GLU A 152 -2.09 -2.53 -9.60
C GLU A 152 -0.68 -3.08 -9.48
N PHE A 153 0.25 -2.32 -8.89
CA PHE A 153 1.60 -2.79 -8.60
C PHE A 153 1.60 -4.13 -7.85
N TRP A 154 0.77 -4.27 -6.82
CA TRP A 154 0.69 -5.52 -6.05
C TRP A 154 0.01 -6.65 -6.82
N ARG A 155 -1.01 -6.37 -7.64
CA ARG A 155 -1.63 -7.37 -8.52
C ARG A 155 -0.59 -7.97 -9.46
N ASP A 156 0.17 -7.13 -10.16
CA ASP A 156 1.20 -7.57 -11.09
C ASP A 156 2.27 -8.39 -10.36
N ARG A 157 2.72 -7.90 -9.21
CA ARG A 157 3.77 -8.56 -8.43
C ARG A 157 3.37 -9.93 -7.87
N LEU A 158 2.09 -10.11 -7.56
CA LEU A 158 1.53 -11.38 -7.12
C LEU A 158 1.21 -12.31 -8.30
N ALA A 159 1.02 -11.80 -9.52
CA ALA A 159 0.80 -12.58 -10.73
C ALA A 159 2.11 -13.10 -11.37
N GLU A 160 3.26 -12.48 -11.09
CA GLU A 160 4.61 -12.93 -11.51
C GLU A 160 5.09 -14.25 -10.83
N VAL A 161 4.20 -14.98 -10.17
CA VAL A 161 4.50 -16.07 -9.22
C VAL A 161 4.02 -17.41 -9.74
#